data_AF-A0A382WRI6-F1
#
_entry.id   AF-A0A382WRI6-F1
#
_cell.length_a   1.000
_cell.length_b   1.000
_cell.length_c   1.000
_cell.angle_alpha   90.00
_cell.angle_beta   90.00
_cell.angle_gamma   90.00
#
_symmetry.space_group_name_H-M   'P 1'
#
loop_
_entity.id
_entity.type
_entity.pdbx_description
1 polymer ?
#
loop_
_entity_poly.entity_id
_entity_poly.type
_entity_poly.pdbx_seq_one_letter_code
_entity_poly.pdbx_strand_id
1 'polypeptide(L)' 'VHHGNGTQTVFYSDPSVLTISMHQSGCYPHDSGKLEENGKNKGQGTNININIPPGA' A
#
# COMPACT_ATOMS: atom_id res chain seq x y z
N VAL A 1 9.65 -5.27 -4.57
CA VAL A 1 10.24 -4.10 -5.28
C VAL A 1 9.16 -3.12 -5.72
N HIS A 2 8.09 -3.56 -6.38
CA HIS A 2 6.94 -2.74 -6.77
C HIS A 2 5.86 -2.70 -5.69
N HIS A 3 5.01 -1.68 -5.74
CA HIS A 3 3.84 -1.58 -4.86
C HIS A 3 2.79 -2.62 -5.24
N GLY A 4 2.21 -3.30 -4.26
CA GLY A 4 1.09 -4.22 -4.44
C GLY A 4 -0.27 -3.53 -4.64
N ASN A 5 -0.35 -2.57 -5.57
CA ASN A 5 -1.53 -1.72 -5.77
C ASN A 5 -2.84 -2.50 -6.02
N GLY A 6 -2.76 -3.65 -6.69
CA GLY A 6 -3.92 -4.52 -6.92
C GLY A 6 -4.47 -5.10 -5.62
N THR A 7 -3.61 -5.70 -4.79
CA THR A 7 -3.99 -6.27 -3.48
C THR A 7 -4.54 -5.19 -2.55
N GLN A 8 -3.88 -4.04 -2.48
CA GLN A 8 -4.36 -2.86 -1.74
C GLN A 8 -5.78 -2.48 -2.20
N THR A 9 -6.02 -2.42 -3.51
CA THR A 9 -7.33 -2.03 -4.09
C THR A 9 -8.43 -3.01 -3.72
N VAL A 10 -8.16 -4.32 -3.78
CA VAL A 10 -9.14 -5.38 -3.48
C VAL A 10 -9.64 -5.28 -2.04
N PHE A 11 -8.75 -5.02 -1.09
CA PHE A 11 -9.08 -5.03 0.34
C PHE A 11 -9.20 -3.64 0.98
N TYR A 12 -9.17 -2.55 0.19
CA TYR A 12 -9.02 -1.19 0.71
C TYR A 12 -10.12 -0.74 1.70
N SER A 13 -11.28 -1.40 1.72
CA SER A 13 -12.39 -1.14 2.64
C SER A 13 -12.69 -2.28 3.62
N ASP A 14 -11.92 -3.36 3.56
CA ASP A 14 -12.17 -4.58 4.31
C ASP A 14 -11.35 -4.59 5.61
N PRO A 15 -11.99 -4.46 6.79
CA PRO A 15 -11.27 -4.53 8.06
C PRO A 15 -10.75 -5.92 8.41
N SER A 16 -11.22 -6.97 7.73
CA SER A 16 -10.85 -8.36 8.05
C SER A 16 -9.51 -8.78 7.44
N VAL A 17 -8.96 -7.99 6.52
CA VAL A 17 -7.70 -8.28 5.83
C VAL A 17 -6.73 -7.11 6.00
N LEU A 18 -5.63 -7.35 6.70
CA LEU A 18 -4.50 -6.42 6.76
C LEU A 18 -3.62 -6.60 5.53
N THR A 19 -3.39 -5.51 4.81
CA THR A 19 -2.48 -5.47 3.66
C THR A 19 -1.22 -4.68 4.02
N ILE A 20 -0.05 -5.26 3.78
CA ILE A 20 1.26 -4.62 4.01
C ILE A 20 2.08 -4.76 2.73
N SER A 21 2.60 -3.63 2.22
CA SER A 21 3.44 -3.60 1.02
C SER A 21 4.76 -2.88 1.31
N MET A 22 5.87 -3.62 1.30
CA MET A 22 7.23 -3.08 1.34
C MET A 22 7.78 -2.96 -0.09
N HIS A 23 8.08 -1.75 -0.52
CA HIS A 23 8.43 -1.50 -1.92
C HIS A 23 9.31 -0.27 -2.10
N GLN A 24 10.00 -0.22 -3.23
CA GLN A 24 10.81 0.93 -3.59
C GLN A 24 9.88 2.10 -3.94
N SER A 25 10.12 3.24 -3.32
CA SER A 25 9.34 4.45 -3.54
C SER A 25 9.36 4.88 -5.02
N GLY A 26 8.18 5.11 -5.60
CA GLY A 26 8.02 5.60 -6.97
C GLY A 26 8.44 4.64 -8.09
N CYS A 27 8.68 3.35 -7.79
CA CYS A 27 9.19 2.39 -8.75
C CYS A 27 8.14 1.99 -9.80
N TYR A 28 7.08 1.29 -9.38
CA TYR A 28 5.90 1.01 -10.19
C TYR A 28 4.75 0.51 -9.28
N PRO A 29 3.50 0.92 -9.49
CA PRO A 29 3.11 2.08 -10.31
C PRO A 29 3.70 3.39 -9.78
N HIS A 30 3.95 4.37 -10.65
CA HIS A 30 4.64 5.62 -10.25
C HIS A 30 3.83 6.46 -9.24
N ASP A 31 2.50 6.49 -9.37
CA ASP A 31 1.60 7.30 -8.53
C ASP A 31 0.80 6.48 -7.51
N SER A 32 1.41 5.46 -6.91
CA SER A 32 0.76 4.62 -5.90
C SER A 32 1.74 4.19 -4.79
N GLY A 33 1.24 3.68 -3.67
CA GLY A 33 2.08 3.22 -2.57
C GLY A 33 2.46 4.32 -1.59
N LYS A 34 1.72 5.43 -1.58
CA LYS A 34 2.00 6.55 -0.68
C LYS A 34 1.67 6.17 0.77
N LEU A 35 2.32 6.86 1.72
CA LEU A 35 2.12 6.60 3.15
C LEU A 35 0.68 6.91 3.60
N GLU A 36 0.05 7.88 2.94
CA GLU A 36 -1.31 8.34 3.22
C GLU A 36 -2.38 7.37 2.71
N GLU A 37 -2.02 6.42 1.83
CA GLU A 37 -2.91 5.37 1.35
C GLU A 37 -3.08 4.31 2.46
N ASN A 38 -3.97 4.56 3.41
CA ASN A 38 -4.12 3.74 4.62
C ASN A 38 -5.50 3.08 4.78
N GLY A 39 -6.19 2.84 3.67
CA GLY A 39 -7.52 2.24 3.64
C GLY A 39 -8.64 3.28 3.55
N LYS A 40 -9.89 2.83 3.61
CA LYS A 40 -11.09 3.70 3.68
C LYS A 40 -12.24 3.01 4.41
N ASN A 41 -13.23 3.79 4.84
CA ASN A 41 -14.42 3.30 5.54
C ASN A 41 -14.03 2.41 6.73
N LYS A 42 -14.58 1.20 6.81
CA LYS A 42 -14.27 0.23 7.86
C LYS A 42 -12.82 -0.29 7.77
N GLY A 43 -12.20 -0.27 6.59
CA GLY A 43 -10.80 -0.67 6.38
C GLY A 43 -9.79 0.43 6.66
N GLN A 44 -10.19 1.57 7.25
CA GLN A 44 -9.24 2.60 7.66
C GLN A 44 -8.24 2.01 8.68
N GLY A 45 -6.95 2.11 8.39
CA GLY A 45 -5.87 1.54 9.20
C GLY A 45 -5.50 0.09 8.86
N THR A 46 -6.16 -0.56 7.89
CA THR A 46 -5.85 -1.95 7.47
C THR A 46 -5.07 -2.06 6.16
N ASN A 47 -4.49 -0.95 5.68
CA ASN A 47 -3.49 -0.92 4.61
C ASN A 47 -2.25 -0.16 5.07
N ILE A 48 -1.06 -0.77 4.93
CA ILE A 48 0.22 -0.17 5.34
C ILE A 48 1.20 -0.23 4.17
N ASN A 49 1.62 0.94 3.71
CA ASN A 49 2.70 1.09 2.73
C ASN A 49 4.01 1.44 3.44
N ILE A 50 5.07 0.69 3.15
CA ILE A 50 6.42 0.94 3.65
C ILE A 50 7.31 1.30 2.45
N ASN A 51 7.70 2.56 2.40
CA ASN A 51 8.47 3.14 1.31
C ASN A 51 9.96 3.00 1.55
N ILE A 52 10.64 2.32 0.65
CA ILE A 52 12.07 2.05 0.70
C ILE A 52 12.77 2.93 -0.35
N PRO A 53 13.85 3.67 0.02
CA PRO A 53 14.65 4.40 -0.96
C PRO A 53 15.27 3.45 -2.00
N PRO A 54 15.48 3.92 -3.25
CA PRO A 54 16.22 3.13 -4.23
C PRO A 54 17.61 2.72 -3.73
N GLY A 55 17.99 1.47 -3.94
CA GLY A 55 19.32 0.94 -3.61
C GLY A 55 19.55 0.52 -2.16
N ALA A 56 18.49 0.46 -1.34
CA ALA A 56 18.52 -0.14 0.00
C ALA A 56 18.48 -1.67 -0.02
#